data_AF-A0A395RSZ2-F1
#
_entry.id   AF-A0A395RSZ2-F1
#
_cell.length_a   1.000
_cell.length_b   1.000
_cell.length_c   1.000
_cell.angle_alpha   90.00
_cell.angle_beta   90.00
_cell.angle_gamma   90.00
#
_symmetry.space_group_name_H-M   'P 1'
#
loop_
_entity.id
_entity.type
_entity.pdbx_description
1 polymer ?
#
loop_
_entity_poly.entity_id
_entity_poly.type
_entity_poly.pdbx_seq_one_letter_code
_entity_poly.pdbx_strand_id
1 'polypeptide(L)'
;MSAPTSDPLFGLDSINWSQLNHAYGSADDVPVLLKQLQSTDPEVYLTAFDAFWSNIYHQGTRYSASVEAVPFLYALFDHQTTKNRDGLLYMITSLAVGHPDWSIPDGVDLAKWQQQINNYDATKHGYALDEFRTYEAAEKGLAFVIRSLREESPLIIKITAAHHLAYFPRQIETSVPALLNLIGRDRCLMVRSTAVLALAILFAPTNDQSKRANTIHQIRSLYNNSCDEKMADEIFTWSCAVALLILGIAEEEFVEKARRVLTDEAYLCQLEEGLSPDTWFPFAMFGLRNLATTVLSKRPAHQLITDSLGQLILSIYWSGEYENTYRLLQDENWANPHDMRVTAAVVDALAGMEAPRRSRRLARVSQPSDNTSSDPEVSIPHRARRTRPASNLCSSSERHERARKPHNSQARVKKYAHLPLLRDTLVPNLICVFVGMNPGIQTATAGHAYAHPSNHFWRLLHTSGCTDRRCLPEEDGDLPHLYAMGNTNLVGRPSRTTSELSKQEMAEGTPILEDKIRRYKPEAVCFVGKGIWEAVWRWRYGRDPTKEEFKYGWQAETENLGKSKDGTEEYDAQGRVWSGAAVFVATSTSGLAASLSMQEKEAIWNALGGWVQKRREDRSLS
;
A
#
# COMPACT_ATOMS: atom_id res chain seq x y z
N MET A 1 -1.23 -35.15 -30.15
CA MET A 1 -1.77 -34.23 -29.12
C MET A 1 -0.65 -34.04 -28.11
N SER A 2 -0.03 -32.87 -28.11
CA SER A 2 1.10 -32.54 -27.23
C SER A 2 0.63 -32.57 -25.77
N ALA A 3 1.45 -33.14 -24.87
CA ALA A 3 1.18 -33.11 -23.43
C ALA A 3 0.95 -31.65 -22.96
N PRO A 4 0.05 -31.40 -21.98
CA PRO A 4 -0.09 -30.07 -21.40
C PRO A 4 1.29 -29.66 -20.88
N THR A 5 1.77 -28.51 -21.35
CA THR A 5 3.04 -27.93 -20.91
C THR A 5 2.98 -27.80 -19.39
N SER A 6 3.92 -28.43 -18.68
CA SER A 6 3.99 -28.44 -17.22
C SER A 6 4.29 -27.08 -16.59
N ASP A 7 4.59 -26.07 -17.41
CA ASP A 7 4.85 -24.70 -17.00
C ASP A 7 3.57 -23.86 -17.16
N PRO A 8 2.97 -23.34 -16.06
CA PRO A 8 1.80 -22.46 -16.12
C PRO A 8 2.08 -21.13 -16.83
N LEU A 9 3.35 -20.77 -17.05
CA LEU A 9 3.75 -19.55 -17.77
C LEU A 9 4.19 -19.82 -19.21
N PHE A 10 3.81 -20.97 -19.78
CA PHE A 10 4.12 -21.27 -21.17
C PHE A 10 3.60 -20.18 -22.12
N GLY A 11 4.47 -19.68 -23.00
CA GLY A 11 4.16 -18.61 -23.95
C GLY A 11 4.35 -17.19 -23.41
N LEU A 12 4.69 -17.01 -22.13
CA LEU A 12 4.90 -15.71 -21.51
C LEU A 12 5.92 -14.83 -22.26
N ASP A 13 7.04 -15.42 -22.66
CA ASP A 13 8.11 -14.71 -23.36
C ASP A 13 7.80 -14.46 -24.86
N SER A 14 6.68 -14.96 -25.37
CA SER A 14 6.25 -14.71 -26.76
C SER A 14 5.51 -13.39 -26.95
N ILE A 15 5.02 -12.79 -25.85
CA ILE A 15 4.33 -11.52 -25.85
C ILE A 15 5.36 -10.38 -25.80
N ASN A 16 5.17 -9.35 -26.62
CA ASN A 16 6.06 -8.19 -26.62
C ASN A 16 5.65 -7.18 -25.53
N TRP A 17 5.99 -7.51 -24.27
CA TRP A 17 5.62 -6.73 -23.09
C TRP A 17 6.10 -5.27 -23.13
N SER A 18 7.19 -4.97 -23.85
CA SER A 18 7.69 -3.60 -24.06
C SER A 18 6.74 -2.68 -24.82
N GLN A 19 5.79 -3.24 -25.56
CA GLN A 19 4.77 -2.49 -26.31
C GLN A 19 3.48 -2.33 -25.50
N LEU A 20 3.37 -3.01 -24.37
CA LEU A 20 2.25 -2.91 -23.45
C LEU A 20 2.62 -1.92 -22.34
N ASN A 21 1.59 -1.34 -21.74
CA ASN A 21 1.72 -0.47 -20.60
C ASN A 21 0.97 -1.04 -19.40
N HIS A 22 1.45 -0.65 -18.23
CA HIS A 22 0.86 -0.85 -16.91
C HIS A 22 0.85 0.51 -16.17
N ALA A 23 0.48 0.57 -14.89
CA ALA A 23 0.35 1.83 -14.12
C ALA A 23 1.57 2.76 -14.16
N TYR A 24 2.77 2.20 -14.19
CA TYR A 24 4.02 2.96 -14.09
C TYR A 24 4.79 3.11 -15.42
N GLY A 25 4.16 2.81 -16.57
CA GLY A 25 4.79 2.87 -17.89
C GLY A 25 4.86 1.52 -18.60
N SER A 26 6.00 1.23 -19.25
CA SER A 26 6.24 -0.03 -19.98
C SER A 26 6.08 -1.25 -19.08
N ALA A 27 5.49 -2.32 -19.60
CA ALA A 27 5.27 -3.57 -18.88
C ALA A 27 6.44 -4.58 -19.00
N ASP A 28 7.65 -4.12 -19.32
CA ASP A 28 8.86 -4.95 -19.49
C ASP A 28 9.22 -5.80 -18.25
N ASP A 29 8.77 -5.39 -17.07
CA ASP A 29 9.01 -6.06 -15.79
C ASP A 29 7.97 -7.15 -15.46
N VAL A 30 6.80 -7.11 -16.09
CA VAL A 30 5.68 -8.03 -15.83
C VAL A 30 6.07 -9.51 -15.97
N PRO A 31 6.85 -9.94 -17.00
CA PRO A 31 7.26 -11.33 -17.12
C PRO A 31 8.09 -11.83 -15.93
N VAL A 32 8.96 -10.97 -15.39
CA VAL A 32 9.81 -11.32 -14.24
C VAL A 32 8.93 -11.50 -13.00
N LEU A 33 7.99 -10.58 -12.80
CA LEU A 33 7.05 -10.63 -11.67
C LEU A 33 6.17 -11.88 -11.73
N LEU A 34 5.59 -12.22 -12.90
CA LEU A 34 4.82 -13.46 -13.09
C LEU A 34 5.64 -14.71 -12.78
N LYS A 35 6.90 -14.76 -13.21
CA LYS A 35 7.82 -15.87 -12.89
C LYS A 35 8.07 -15.96 -11.38
N GLN A 36 8.21 -14.82 -10.69
CA GLN A 36 8.40 -14.77 -9.24
C GLN A 36 7.16 -15.18 -8.44
N LEU A 37 5.95 -15.12 -9.01
CA LEU A 37 4.75 -15.69 -8.38
C LEU A 37 4.78 -17.23 -8.29
N GLN A 38 5.76 -17.89 -8.91
CA GLN A 38 6.02 -19.33 -8.71
C GLN A 38 7.04 -19.60 -7.59
N SER A 39 7.61 -18.56 -6.98
CA SER A 39 8.62 -18.71 -5.94
C SER A 39 8.06 -19.40 -4.70
N THR A 40 8.84 -20.32 -4.13
CA THR A 40 8.58 -20.91 -2.81
C THR A 40 9.11 -20.04 -1.67
N ASP A 41 9.92 -19.03 -1.98
CA ASP A 41 10.39 -18.03 -1.03
C ASP A 41 9.28 -17.00 -0.78
N PRO A 42 8.74 -16.89 0.46
CA PRO A 42 7.66 -15.97 0.78
C PRO A 42 8.00 -14.50 0.53
N GLU A 43 9.23 -14.06 0.79
CA GLU A 43 9.62 -12.65 0.60
C GLU A 43 9.61 -12.29 -0.88
N VAL A 44 10.14 -13.19 -1.71
CA VAL A 44 10.13 -13.04 -3.18
C VAL A 44 8.70 -13.08 -3.72
N TYR A 45 7.87 -14.04 -3.26
CA TYR A 45 6.49 -14.15 -3.71
C TYR A 45 5.68 -12.91 -3.34
N LEU A 46 5.72 -12.47 -2.08
CA LEU A 46 4.93 -11.33 -1.61
C LEU A 46 5.37 -10.03 -2.28
N THR A 47 6.67 -9.80 -2.38
CA THR A 47 7.20 -8.62 -3.09
C THR A 47 6.77 -8.62 -4.56
N ALA A 48 6.80 -9.79 -5.22
CA ALA A 48 6.36 -9.90 -6.61
C ALA A 48 4.85 -9.75 -6.74
N PHE A 49 4.06 -10.30 -5.81
CA PHE A 49 2.60 -10.19 -5.80
C PHE A 49 2.16 -8.74 -5.66
N ASP A 50 2.72 -8.01 -4.68
CA ASP A 50 2.41 -6.60 -4.44
C ASP A 50 2.81 -5.74 -5.66
N ALA A 51 4.05 -5.88 -6.12
CA ALA A 51 4.53 -5.13 -7.29
C ALA A 51 3.72 -5.46 -8.54
N PHE A 52 3.42 -6.73 -8.78
CA PHE A 52 2.62 -7.16 -9.92
C PHE A 52 1.21 -6.59 -9.85
N TRP A 53 0.53 -6.74 -8.71
CA TRP A 53 -0.81 -6.22 -8.48
C TRP A 53 -0.85 -4.71 -8.78
N SER A 54 0.00 -3.94 -8.12
CA SER A 54 0.08 -2.48 -8.28
C SER A 54 0.48 -2.04 -9.70
N ASN A 55 1.26 -2.86 -10.41
CA ASN A 55 1.62 -2.60 -11.80
C ASN A 55 0.41 -2.76 -12.73
N ILE A 56 -0.22 -3.93 -12.73
CA ILE A 56 -1.29 -4.26 -13.69
C ILE A 56 -2.67 -3.77 -13.23
N TYR A 57 -2.79 -3.24 -12.01
CA TYR A 57 -4.01 -2.71 -11.43
C TYR A 57 -3.68 -1.56 -10.49
N HIS A 58 -4.17 -0.35 -10.77
CA HIS A 58 -3.92 0.80 -9.90
C HIS A 58 -5.14 1.71 -9.81
N GLN A 59 -5.66 1.92 -8.60
CA GLN A 59 -6.85 2.75 -8.33
C GLN A 59 -8.05 2.36 -9.20
N GLY A 60 -8.29 1.07 -9.34
CA GLY A 60 -9.34 0.59 -10.21
C GLY A 60 -8.92 0.49 -11.67
N THR A 61 -7.92 1.23 -12.17
CA THR A 61 -7.51 1.30 -13.59
C THR A 61 -6.83 0.02 -14.05
N ARG A 62 -7.21 -0.46 -15.24
CA ARG A 62 -6.62 -1.60 -15.96
C ARG A 62 -5.93 -1.09 -17.23
N TYR A 63 -4.98 -1.87 -17.71
CA TYR A 63 -4.06 -1.50 -18.77
C TYR A 63 -3.93 -2.63 -19.80
N SER A 64 -3.34 -2.32 -20.96
CA SER A 64 -3.00 -3.35 -21.96
C SER A 64 -2.22 -4.55 -21.39
N ALA A 65 -1.34 -4.36 -20.41
CA ALA A 65 -0.65 -5.46 -19.72
C ALA A 65 -1.58 -6.31 -18.85
N SER A 66 -2.64 -5.73 -18.27
CA SER A 66 -3.66 -6.44 -17.50
C SER A 66 -4.37 -7.48 -18.36
N VAL A 67 -4.72 -7.11 -19.59
CA VAL A 67 -5.39 -7.99 -20.57
C VAL A 67 -4.54 -9.24 -20.82
N GLU A 68 -3.26 -9.05 -21.10
CA GLU A 68 -2.32 -10.13 -21.44
C GLU A 68 -1.91 -10.97 -20.22
N ALA A 69 -2.00 -10.42 -19.01
CA ALA A 69 -1.63 -11.11 -17.79
C ALA A 69 -2.68 -12.12 -17.30
N VAL A 70 -3.97 -11.86 -17.54
CA VAL A 70 -5.09 -12.66 -17.02
C VAL A 70 -4.99 -14.17 -17.34
N PRO A 71 -4.66 -14.60 -18.57
CA PRO A 71 -4.51 -16.03 -18.87
C PRO A 71 -3.45 -16.73 -18.00
N PHE A 72 -2.32 -16.06 -17.72
CA PHE A 72 -1.27 -16.60 -16.87
C PHE A 72 -1.70 -16.67 -15.41
N LEU A 73 -2.50 -15.70 -14.94
CA LEU A 73 -3.06 -15.74 -13.59
C LEU A 73 -4.01 -16.92 -13.41
N TYR A 74 -4.86 -17.24 -14.40
CA TYR A 74 -5.66 -18.45 -14.34
C TYR A 74 -4.82 -19.73 -14.39
N ALA A 75 -3.77 -19.75 -15.21
CA ALA A 75 -2.87 -20.91 -15.26
C ALA A 75 -2.16 -21.14 -13.92
N LEU A 76 -1.67 -20.06 -13.27
CA LEU A 76 -1.11 -20.11 -11.92
C LEU A 76 -2.16 -20.55 -10.90
N PHE A 77 -3.37 -20.01 -10.95
CA PHE A 77 -4.49 -20.39 -10.09
C PHE A 77 -4.87 -21.88 -10.25
N ASP A 78 -4.81 -22.42 -11.46
CA ASP A 78 -5.13 -23.82 -11.72
C ASP A 78 -4.02 -24.79 -11.29
N HIS A 79 -2.78 -24.29 -11.25
CA HIS A 79 -1.63 -25.08 -10.88
C HIS A 79 -1.59 -25.37 -9.37
N GLN A 80 -1.65 -26.64 -8.99
CA GLN A 80 -1.92 -27.07 -7.61
C GLN A 80 -0.84 -26.66 -6.59
N THR A 81 0.41 -26.48 -7.03
CA THR A 81 1.51 -26.10 -6.13
C THR A 81 1.64 -24.59 -5.92
N THR A 82 0.89 -23.79 -6.68
CA THR A 82 0.88 -22.34 -6.55
C THR A 82 0.37 -21.95 -5.16
N LYS A 83 1.09 -21.05 -4.49
CA LYS A 83 0.69 -20.50 -3.19
C LYS A 83 -0.32 -19.37 -3.38
N ASN A 84 -1.14 -19.12 -2.35
CA ASN A 84 -2.11 -18.01 -2.31
C ASN A 84 -3.03 -17.96 -3.57
N ARG A 85 -3.62 -19.12 -3.91
CA ARG A 85 -4.47 -19.29 -5.09
C ARG A 85 -5.75 -18.44 -4.99
N ASP A 86 -6.28 -18.29 -3.80
CA ASP A 86 -7.39 -17.41 -3.47
C ASP A 86 -7.05 -15.94 -3.73
N GLY A 87 -5.90 -15.44 -3.28
CA GLY A 87 -5.44 -14.08 -3.60
C GLY A 87 -5.28 -13.84 -5.11
N LEU A 88 -4.76 -14.82 -5.86
CA LEU A 88 -4.71 -14.74 -7.32
C LEU A 88 -6.11 -14.66 -7.94
N LEU A 89 -7.08 -15.46 -7.47
CA LEU A 89 -8.44 -15.41 -8.00
C LEU A 89 -9.16 -14.11 -7.64
N TYR A 90 -8.91 -13.56 -6.45
CA TYR A 90 -9.40 -12.25 -6.06
C TYR A 90 -8.78 -11.14 -6.93
N MET A 91 -7.49 -11.28 -7.32
CA MET A 91 -6.85 -10.40 -8.30
C MET A 91 -7.55 -10.44 -9.64
N ILE A 92 -7.81 -11.63 -10.17
CA ILE A 92 -8.50 -11.75 -11.45
C ILE A 92 -9.90 -11.13 -11.37
N THR A 93 -10.58 -11.26 -10.23
CA THR A 93 -11.87 -10.59 -10.00
C THR A 93 -11.73 -9.07 -10.06
N SER A 94 -10.74 -8.51 -9.36
CA SER A 94 -10.49 -7.06 -9.34
C SER A 94 -10.04 -6.53 -10.71
N LEU A 95 -9.24 -7.28 -11.45
CA LEU A 95 -8.89 -6.97 -12.83
C LEU A 95 -10.13 -6.95 -13.74
N ALA A 96 -11.07 -7.87 -13.54
CA ALA A 96 -12.27 -7.96 -14.34
C ALA A 96 -13.22 -6.77 -14.11
N VAL A 97 -13.46 -6.37 -12.87
CA VAL A 97 -14.51 -5.38 -12.55
C VAL A 97 -14.03 -4.10 -11.87
N GLY A 98 -12.72 -3.92 -11.70
CA GLY A 98 -12.20 -2.84 -10.88
C GLY A 98 -12.30 -3.20 -9.41
N HIS A 99 -13.21 -2.52 -8.72
CA HIS A 99 -13.49 -2.74 -7.31
C HIS A 99 -14.78 -3.54 -7.16
N PRO A 100 -14.73 -4.83 -6.78
CA PRO A 100 -15.92 -5.70 -6.78
C PRO A 100 -17.11 -5.15 -6.01
N ASP A 101 -16.89 -4.58 -4.81
CA ASP A 101 -17.93 -3.99 -3.95
C ASP A 101 -18.64 -2.79 -4.57
N TRP A 102 -18.01 -2.11 -5.53
CA TRP A 102 -18.63 -0.98 -6.22
C TRP A 102 -19.68 -1.42 -7.23
N SER A 103 -19.69 -2.71 -7.59
CA SER A 103 -20.75 -3.29 -8.39
C SER A 103 -21.95 -3.73 -7.55
N ILE A 104 -21.94 -3.57 -6.23
CA ILE A 104 -23.07 -3.92 -5.36
C ILE A 104 -23.86 -2.65 -5.04
N PRO A 105 -25.20 -2.66 -5.07
CA PRO A 105 -26.08 -3.80 -5.36
C PRO A 105 -26.37 -4.04 -6.85
N ASP A 106 -25.89 -3.18 -7.75
CA ASP A 106 -26.38 -3.10 -9.14
C ASP A 106 -25.93 -4.25 -10.07
N GLY A 107 -24.90 -5.00 -9.68
CA GLY A 107 -24.14 -5.91 -10.51
C GLY A 107 -23.38 -5.24 -11.66
N VAL A 108 -22.95 -6.05 -12.63
CA VAL A 108 -22.19 -5.59 -13.81
C VAL A 108 -23.12 -5.44 -15.01
N ASP A 109 -23.47 -4.22 -15.40
CA ASP A 109 -24.23 -3.96 -16.62
C ASP A 109 -23.29 -3.73 -17.81
N LEU A 110 -23.01 -4.80 -18.55
CA LEU A 110 -22.10 -4.77 -19.70
C LEU A 110 -22.62 -3.91 -20.87
N ALA A 111 -23.94 -3.79 -21.04
CA ALA A 111 -24.50 -2.96 -22.11
C ALA A 111 -24.28 -1.47 -21.79
N LYS A 112 -24.55 -1.07 -20.55
CA LYS A 112 -24.26 0.27 -20.04
C LYS A 112 -22.77 0.57 -20.07
N TRP A 113 -21.91 -0.37 -19.66
CA TRP A 113 -20.46 -0.19 -19.70
C TRP A 113 -19.96 0.02 -21.13
N GLN A 114 -20.40 -0.79 -22.10
CA GLN A 114 -20.05 -0.61 -23.50
C GLN A 114 -20.53 0.74 -24.06
N GLN A 115 -21.74 1.18 -23.68
CA GLN A 115 -22.26 2.49 -24.07
C GLN A 115 -21.41 3.63 -23.49
N GLN A 116 -20.95 3.52 -22.24
CA GLN A 116 -20.08 4.51 -21.60
C GLN A 116 -18.73 4.63 -22.33
N ILE A 117 -18.15 3.50 -22.76
CA ILE A 117 -16.89 3.48 -23.53
C ILE A 117 -17.00 4.30 -24.81
N ASN A 118 -18.13 4.18 -25.51
CA ASN A 118 -18.40 4.90 -26.76
C ASN A 118 -18.56 6.42 -26.58
N ASN A 119 -18.82 6.88 -25.34
CA ASN A 119 -19.02 8.29 -25.01
C ASN A 119 -17.74 8.98 -24.49
N TYR A 120 -16.65 8.24 -24.28
CA TYR A 120 -15.39 8.82 -23.81
C TYR A 120 -14.64 9.55 -24.92
N ASP A 121 -13.92 10.61 -24.54
CA ASP A 121 -12.92 11.24 -25.41
C ASP A 121 -11.77 10.28 -25.75
N ALA A 122 -10.98 10.62 -26.77
CA ALA A 122 -9.89 9.77 -27.25
C ALA A 122 -8.85 9.41 -26.16
N THR A 123 -8.65 10.25 -25.14
CA THR A 123 -7.68 9.99 -24.07
C THR A 123 -8.19 9.00 -23.04
N LYS A 124 -9.47 9.04 -22.67
CA LYS A 124 -10.09 8.10 -21.73
C LYS A 124 -10.52 6.80 -22.40
N HIS A 125 -10.76 6.84 -23.71
CA HIS A 125 -11.21 5.70 -24.49
C HIS A 125 -10.20 4.54 -24.50
N GLY A 126 -8.89 4.83 -24.55
CA GLY A 126 -7.83 3.82 -24.53
C GLY A 126 -7.84 2.97 -23.26
N TYR A 127 -7.84 3.61 -22.10
CA TYR A 127 -7.94 2.91 -20.82
C TYR A 127 -9.25 2.15 -20.73
N ALA A 128 -10.39 2.81 -20.94
CA ALA A 128 -11.72 2.19 -20.84
C ALA A 128 -11.89 0.95 -21.75
N LEU A 129 -11.21 0.91 -22.90
CA LEU A 129 -11.17 -0.26 -23.76
C LEU A 129 -10.34 -1.41 -23.17
N ASP A 130 -9.16 -1.11 -22.61
CA ASP A 130 -8.33 -2.11 -21.91
C ASP A 130 -9.05 -2.67 -20.68
N GLU A 131 -9.82 -1.85 -19.97
CA GLU A 131 -10.70 -2.30 -18.88
C GLU A 131 -11.68 -3.39 -19.34
N PHE A 132 -12.42 -3.10 -20.41
CA PHE A 132 -13.41 -4.02 -20.94
C PHE A 132 -12.77 -5.27 -21.54
N ARG A 133 -11.62 -5.13 -22.21
CA ARG A 133 -10.84 -6.28 -22.71
C ARG A 133 -10.32 -7.15 -21.58
N THR A 134 -9.95 -6.56 -20.44
CA THR A 134 -9.52 -7.31 -19.25
C THR A 134 -10.69 -8.11 -18.68
N TYR A 135 -11.89 -7.52 -18.62
CA TYR A 135 -13.12 -8.25 -18.29
C TYR A 135 -13.34 -9.45 -19.25
N GLU A 136 -13.24 -9.24 -20.56
CA GLU A 136 -13.43 -10.31 -21.55
C GLU A 136 -12.35 -11.40 -21.48
N ALA A 137 -11.11 -11.04 -21.14
CA ALA A 137 -10.04 -11.99 -20.87
C ALA A 137 -10.36 -12.83 -19.62
N ALA A 138 -10.88 -12.19 -18.57
CA ALA A 138 -11.28 -12.88 -17.34
C ALA A 138 -12.44 -13.86 -17.60
N GLU A 139 -13.44 -13.43 -18.36
CA GLU A 139 -14.62 -14.23 -18.70
C GLU A 139 -14.26 -15.56 -19.42
N LYS A 140 -13.18 -15.58 -20.21
CA LYS A 140 -12.70 -16.80 -20.89
C LYS A 140 -12.15 -17.86 -19.93
N GLY A 141 -11.74 -17.48 -18.73
CA GLY A 141 -11.14 -18.38 -17.73
C GLY A 141 -12.12 -19.03 -16.76
N LEU A 142 -13.42 -18.76 -16.86
CA LEU A 142 -14.40 -19.25 -15.87
C LEU A 142 -14.50 -20.77 -15.74
N ALA A 143 -14.11 -21.53 -16.76
CA ALA A 143 -14.07 -23.00 -16.67
C ALA A 143 -13.13 -23.46 -15.53
N PHE A 144 -12.01 -22.77 -15.31
CA PHE A 144 -11.09 -23.03 -14.20
C PHE A 144 -11.75 -22.77 -12.84
N VAL A 145 -12.56 -21.71 -12.77
CA VAL A 145 -13.25 -21.27 -11.55
C VAL A 145 -14.38 -22.22 -11.18
N ILE A 146 -15.22 -22.64 -12.14
CA ILE A 146 -16.32 -23.58 -11.91
C ILE A 146 -15.79 -24.92 -11.38
N ARG A 147 -14.64 -25.40 -11.91
CA ARG A 147 -14.00 -26.62 -11.41
C ARG A 147 -13.57 -26.51 -9.94
N SER A 148 -13.20 -25.33 -9.48
CA SER A 148 -12.77 -25.06 -8.11
C SER A 148 -13.91 -25.00 -7.10
N LEU A 149 -15.17 -25.14 -7.54
CA LEU A 149 -16.32 -25.24 -6.63
C LEU A 149 -16.52 -26.65 -6.06
N ARG A 150 -15.81 -27.67 -6.58
CA ARG A 150 -15.94 -29.09 -6.19
C ARG A 150 -15.73 -29.32 -4.69
N GLU A 151 -16.32 -30.38 -4.17
CA GLU A 151 -16.32 -30.71 -2.74
C GLU A 151 -14.91 -30.80 -2.15
N GLU A 152 -13.94 -31.34 -2.89
CA GLU A 152 -12.55 -31.51 -2.42
C GLU A 152 -11.76 -30.19 -2.37
N SER A 153 -12.30 -29.09 -2.90
CA SER A 153 -11.60 -27.81 -2.92
C SER A 153 -11.61 -27.16 -1.53
N PRO A 154 -10.53 -26.48 -1.12
CA PRO A 154 -10.49 -25.73 0.13
C PRO A 154 -11.65 -24.73 0.24
N LEU A 155 -12.17 -24.50 1.47
CA LEU A 155 -13.30 -23.59 1.70
C LEU A 155 -13.06 -22.20 1.12
N ILE A 156 -11.88 -21.62 1.37
CA ILE A 156 -11.46 -20.32 0.87
C ILE A 156 -11.50 -20.22 -0.67
N ILE A 157 -11.15 -21.31 -1.37
CA ILE A 157 -11.18 -21.37 -2.83
C ILE A 157 -12.63 -21.41 -3.33
N LYS A 158 -13.51 -22.19 -2.67
CA LYS A 158 -14.93 -22.24 -3.03
C LYS A 158 -15.62 -20.90 -2.82
N ILE A 159 -15.33 -20.22 -1.70
CA ILE A 159 -15.81 -18.86 -1.39
C ILE A 159 -15.37 -17.88 -2.48
N THR A 160 -14.06 -17.82 -2.76
CA THR A 160 -13.50 -16.86 -3.72
C THR A 160 -13.97 -17.16 -5.14
N ALA A 161 -14.17 -18.43 -5.51
CA ALA A 161 -14.76 -18.83 -6.78
C ALA A 161 -16.23 -18.43 -6.90
N ALA A 162 -17.05 -18.64 -5.87
CA ALA A 162 -18.44 -18.19 -5.88
C ALA A 162 -18.53 -16.66 -6.01
N HIS A 163 -17.68 -15.92 -5.29
CA HIS A 163 -17.56 -14.47 -5.41
C HIS A 163 -17.17 -14.05 -6.84
N HIS A 164 -16.15 -14.68 -7.42
CA HIS A 164 -15.71 -14.38 -8.78
C HIS A 164 -16.82 -14.56 -9.81
N LEU A 165 -17.61 -15.64 -9.72
CA LEU A 165 -18.72 -15.90 -10.64
C LEU A 165 -19.82 -14.84 -10.59
N ALA A 166 -19.97 -14.10 -9.49
CA ALA A 166 -21.00 -13.07 -9.32
C ALA A 166 -20.98 -11.97 -10.39
N TYR A 167 -19.81 -11.74 -10.98
CA TYR A 167 -19.53 -10.59 -11.82
C TYR A 167 -19.62 -10.87 -13.33
N PHE A 168 -19.97 -12.10 -13.74
CA PHE A 168 -19.97 -12.52 -15.14
C PHE A 168 -21.37 -12.86 -15.68
N PRO A 169 -22.24 -11.86 -15.93
CA PRO A 169 -23.64 -12.11 -16.30
C PRO A 169 -23.83 -12.80 -17.66
N ARG A 170 -22.86 -12.75 -18.58
CA ARG A 170 -22.94 -13.53 -19.84
C ARG A 170 -22.82 -15.05 -19.61
N GLN A 171 -22.37 -15.45 -18.42
CA GLN A 171 -22.06 -16.83 -18.07
C GLN A 171 -23.09 -17.38 -17.07
N ILE A 172 -24.29 -16.80 -17.03
CA ILE A 172 -25.39 -17.23 -16.14
C ILE A 172 -25.77 -18.70 -16.35
N GLU A 173 -25.82 -19.19 -17.59
CA GLU A 173 -26.22 -20.57 -17.90
C GLU A 173 -25.28 -21.62 -17.29
N THR A 174 -24.00 -21.28 -17.11
CA THR A 174 -22.99 -22.16 -16.50
C THR A 174 -22.84 -21.89 -15.00
N SER A 175 -22.90 -20.62 -14.59
CA SER A 175 -22.65 -20.19 -13.21
C SER A 175 -23.83 -20.51 -12.29
N VAL A 176 -25.07 -20.33 -12.73
CA VAL A 176 -26.25 -20.51 -11.85
C VAL A 176 -26.42 -21.96 -11.40
N PRO A 177 -26.37 -22.98 -12.28
CA PRO A 177 -26.44 -24.37 -11.82
C PRO A 177 -25.30 -24.73 -10.85
N ALA A 178 -24.09 -24.20 -11.09
CA ALA A 178 -22.93 -24.44 -10.23
C ALA A 178 -23.10 -23.81 -8.84
N LEU A 179 -23.58 -22.57 -8.76
CA LEU A 179 -23.86 -21.86 -7.51
C LEU A 179 -25.02 -22.50 -6.73
N LEU A 180 -26.11 -22.86 -7.40
CA LEU A 180 -27.23 -23.56 -6.76
C LEU A 180 -26.81 -24.94 -6.23
N ASN A 181 -26.01 -25.69 -6.99
CA ASN A 181 -25.45 -26.95 -6.54
C ASN A 181 -24.56 -26.75 -5.30
N LEU A 182 -23.75 -25.68 -5.29
CA LEU A 182 -22.89 -25.34 -4.15
C LEU A 182 -23.72 -25.03 -2.89
N ILE A 183 -24.77 -24.20 -3.01
CA ILE A 183 -25.66 -23.83 -1.91
C ILE A 183 -26.34 -25.05 -1.28
N GLY A 184 -26.77 -26.00 -2.11
CA GLY A 184 -27.49 -27.20 -1.67
C GLY A 184 -26.61 -28.29 -1.07
N ARG A 185 -25.31 -28.32 -1.40
CA ARG A 185 -24.41 -29.42 -0.97
C ARG A 185 -23.43 -29.04 0.12
N ASP A 186 -22.92 -27.80 0.10
CA ASP A 186 -21.83 -27.41 0.99
C ASP A 186 -22.38 -27.16 2.40
N ARG A 187 -21.65 -27.60 3.43
CA ARG A 187 -22.06 -27.41 4.83
C ARG A 187 -21.55 -26.10 5.42
N CYS A 188 -20.55 -25.48 4.80
CA CYS A 188 -20.00 -24.23 5.29
C CYS A 188 -20.96 -23.08 4.98
N LEU A 189 -21.45 -22.42 6.03
CA LEU A 189 -22.37 -21.29 5.89
C LEU A 189 -21.75 -20.14 5.09
N MET A 190 -20.43 -19.92 5.16
CA MET A 190 -19.78 -18.86 4.37
C MET A 190 -19.76 -19.15 2.87
N VAL A 191 -19.54 -20.42 2.50
CA VAL A 191 -19.64 -20.86 1.10
C VAL A 191 -21.05 -20.64 0.57
N ARG A 192 -22.07 -21.10 1.32
CA ARG A 192 -23.49 -20.95 0.94
C ARG A 192 -23.91 -19.47 0.89
N SER A 193 -23.52 -18.68 1.87
CA SER A 193 -23.81 -17.24 1.98
C SER A 193 -23.20 -16.44 0.83
N THR A 194 -21.95 -16.76 0.48
CA THR A 194 -21.30 -16.15 -0.68
C THR A 194 -22.00 -16.54 -1.98
N ALA A 195 -22.35 -17.81 -2.14
CA ALA A 195 -23.02 -18.28 -3.34
C ALA A 195 -24.43 -17.69 -3.53
N VAL A 196 -25.20 -17.49 -2.45
CA VAL A 196 -26.54 -16.87 -2.57
C VAL A 196 -26.46 -15.39 -2.94
N LEU A 197 -25.49 -14.64 -2.40
CA LEU A 197 -25.24 -13.26 -2.83
C LEU A 197 -24.73 -13.18 -4.27
N ALA A 198 -23.85 -14.11 -4.67
CA ALA A 198 -23.37 -14.19 -6.05
C ALA A 198 -24.51 -14.42 -7.05
N LEU A 199 -25.49 -15.27 -6.71
CA LEU A 199 -26.71 -15.45 -7.50
C LEU A 199 -27.49 -14.13 -7.62
N ALA A 200 -27.72 -13.41 -6.52
CA ALA A 200 -28.44 -12.15 -6.57
C ALA A 200 -27.75 -11.10 -7.44
N ILE A 201 -26.43 -10.94 -7.29
CA ILE A 201 -25.62 -9.96 -8.03
C ILE A 201 -25.61 -10.26 -9.53
N LEU A 202 -25.52 -11.54 -9.93
CA LEU A 202 -25.63 -11.96 -11.34
C LEU A 202 -26.93 -11.49 -12.01
N PHE A 203 -28.03 -11.48 -11.25
CA PHE A 203 -29.36 -11.09 -11.76
C PHE A 203 -29.75 -9.64 -11.44
N ALA A 204 -28.96 -8.91 -10.65
CA ALA A 204 -29.22 -7.51 -10.36
C ALA A 204 -29.35 -6.63 -11.62
N PRO A 205 -28.44 -6.72 -12.63
CA PRO A 205 -28.51 -5.89 -13.82
C PRO A 205 -29.43 -6.48 -14.91
N THR A 206 -29.98 -7.69 -14.73
CA THR A 206 -30.74 -8.34 -15.81
C THR A 206 -32.11 -7.73 -16.03
N ASN A 207 -32.50 -7.66 -17.31
CA ASN A 207 -33.88 -7.36 -17.73
C ASN A 207 -34.72 -8.64 -17.95
N ASP A 208 -34.13 -9.83 -17.82
CA ASP A 208 -34.84 -11.11 -17.94
C ASP A 208 -35.70 -11.38 -16.70
N GLN A 209 -36.96 -10.93 -16.76
CA GLN A 209 -37.93 -11.05 -15.67
C GLN A 209 -38.22 -12.50 -15.29
N SER A 210 -38.17 -13.44 -16.25
CA SER A 210 -38.49 -14.84 -15.97
C SER A 210 -37.40 -15.51 -15.15
N LYS A 211 -36.13 -15.36 -15.55
CA LYS A 211 -35.01 -15.94 -14.79
C LYS A 211 -34.84 -15.25 -13.44
N ARG A 212 -35.02 -13.92 -13.40
CA ARG A 212 -35.01 -13.15 -12.14
C ARG A 212 -36.09 -13.66 -11.18
N ALA A 213 -37.33 -13.86 -11.64
CA ALA A 213 -38.41 -14.38 -10.81
C ALA A 213 -38.12 -15.79 -10.26
N ASN A 214 -37.55 -16.68 -11.09
CA ASN A 214 -37.15 -18.02 -10.64
C ASN A 214 -36.06 -17.96 -9.56
N THR A 215 -35.03 -17.13 -9.74
CA THR A 215 -33.97 -16.93 -8.73
C THR A 215 -34.56 -16.35 -7.44
N ILE A 216 -35.45 -15.36 -7.50
CA ILE A 216 -36.15 -14.81 -6.32
C ILE A 216 -36.90 -15.92 -5.57
N HIS A 217 -37.67 -16.75 -6.28
CA HIS A 217 -38.40 -17.86 -5.67
C HIS A 217 -37.47 -18.86 -4.97
N GLN A 218 -36.34 -19.20 -5.60
CA GLN A 218 -35.33 -20.09 -5.00
C GLN A 218 -34.72 -19.50 -3.73
N ILE A 219 -34.33 -18.21 -3.75
CA ILE A 219 -33.74 -17.55 -2.57
C ILE A 219 -34.77 -17.40 -1.45
N ARG A 220 -36.03 -17.09 -1.75
CA ARG A 220 -37.10 -17.09 -0.73
C ARG A 220 -37.29 -18.47 -0.09
N SER A 221 -37.26 -19.54 -0.88
CA SER A 221 -37.34 -20.90 -0.35
C SER A 221 -36.15 -21.20 0.59
N LEU A 222 -34.94 -20.81 0.20
CA LEU A 222 -33.74 -20.94 1.06
C LEU A 222 -33.88 -20.13 2.37
N TYR A 223 -34.36 -18.88 2.28
CA TYR A 223 -34.62 -18.03 3.45
C TYR A 223 -35.61 -18.69 4.42
N ASN A 224 -36.77 -19.11 3.91
CA ASN A 224 -37.82 -19.73 4.73
C ASN A 224 -37.31 -20.99 5.41
N ASN A 225 -36.64 -21.88 4.68
CA ASN A 225 -36.08 -23.11 5.24
C ASN A 225 -35.03 -22.81 6.33
N SER A 226 -34.21 -21.77 6.15
CA SER A 226 -33.19 -21.38 7.14
C SER A 226 -33.76 -20.75 8.42
N CYS A 227 -35.02 -20.30 8.41
CA CYS A 227 -35.71 -19.76 9.58
C CYS A 227 -36.32 -20.86 10.48
N ASP A 228 -36.59 -22.05 9.93
CA ASP A 228 -37.29 -23.14 10.63
C ASP A 228 -36.39 -24.02 11.52
N GLU A 229 -35.05 -23.88 11.42
CA GLU A 229 -34.09 -24.70 12.16
C GLU A 229 -33.84 -24.20 13.60
N LYS A 230 -33.73 -25.13 14.57
CA LYS A 230 -33.61 -24.85 16.03
C LYS A 230 -32.37 -24.04 16.44
N MET A 231 -31.42 -23.87 15.54
CA MET A 231 -30.36 -22.86 15.55
C MET A 231 -30.38 -22.26 14.15
N ALA A 232 -31.02 -21.11 13.96
CA ALA A 232 -31.04 -20.48 12.63
C ALA A 232 -29.61 -20.29 12.13
N ASP A 233 -29.37 -20.60 10.85
CA ASP A 233 -28.10 -20.33 10.16
C ASP A 233 -27.96 -18.81 9.95
N GLU A 234 -27.81 -18.03 11.03
CA GLU A 234 -28.10 -16.60 11.05
C GLU A 234 -27.42 -15.80 9.94
N ILE A 235 -26.15 -16.09 9.62
CA ILE A 235 -25.41 -15.44 8.54
C ILE A 235 -25.91 -15.83 7.14
N PHE A 236 -26.34 -17.08 6.95
CA PHE A 236 -26.93 -17.54 5.70
C PHE A 236 -28.34 -16.96 5.52
N THR A 237 -29.15 -16.97 6.58
CA THR A 237 -30.47 -16.35 6.62
C THR A 237 -30.37 -14.85 6.33
N TRP A 238 -29.43 -14.16 6.96
CA TRP A 238 -29.14 -12.75 6.71
C TRP A 238 -28.71 -12.51 5.26
N SER A 239 -27.82 -13.36 4.72
CA SER A 239 -27.36 -13.27 3.33
C SER A 239 -28.48 -13.49 2.32
N CYS A 240 -29.43 -14.39 2.60
CA CYS A 240 -30.64 -14.57 1.79
C CYS A 240 -31.53 -13.30 1.80
N ALA A 241 -31.73 -12.66 2.96
CA ALA A 241 -32.46 -11.40 3.05
C ALA A 241 -31.79 -10.28 2.25
N VAL A 242 -30.46 -10.13 2.39
CA VAL A 242 -29.66 -9.16 1.61
C VAL A 242 -29.74 -9.46 0.11
N ALA A 243 -29.66 -10.73 -0.29
CA ALA A 243 -29.80 -11.16 -1.68
C ALA A 243 -31.19 -10.79 -2.27
N LEU A 244 -32.26 -10.94 -1.49
CA LEU A 244 -33.61 -10.55 -1.90
C LEU A 244 -33.74 -9.03 -2.05
N LEU A 245 -33.12 -8.25 -1.16
CA LEU A 245 -33.07 -6.80 -1.26
C LEU A 245 -32.30 -6.32 -2.49
N ILE A 246 -31.16 -6.94 -2.82
CA ILE A 246 -30.41 -6.71 -4.06
C ILE A 246 -31.31 -6.94 -5.29
N LEU A 247 -32.13 -7.99 -5.26
CA LEU A 247 -33.10 -8.30 -6.32
C LEU A 247 -34.35 -7.39 -6.30
N GLY A 248 -34.41 -6.40 -5.42
CA GLY A 248 -35.46 -5.39 -5.36
C GLY A 248 -36.69 -5.77 -4.52
N ILE A 249 -36.62 -6.87 -3.77
CA ILE A 249 -37.71 -7.32 -2.89
C ILE A 249 -37.59 -6.61 -1.54
N ALA A 250 -38.26 -5.47 -1.41
CA ALA A 250 -38.23 -4.62 -0.22
C ALA A 250 -39.38 -4.92 0.76
N GLU A 251 -39.56 -6.19 1.10
CA GLU A 251 -40.52 -6.59 2.16
C GLU A 251 -39.94 -6.28 3.54
N GLU A 252 -40.78 -5.85 4.48
CA GLU A 252 -40.33 -5.33 5.79
C GLU A 252 -39.49 -6.35 6.55
N GLU A 253 -39.81 -7.65 6.44
CA GLU A 253 -39.03 -8.70 7.10
C GLU A 253 -37.57 -8.76 6.64
N PHE A 254 -37.30 -8.61 5.33
CA PHE A 254 -35.93 -8.64 4.80
C PHE A 254 -35.20 -7.36 5.12
N VAL A 255 -35.90 -6.22 5.04
CA VAL A 255 -35.38 -4.91 5.42
C VAL A 255 -34.95 -4.91 6.88
N GLU A 256 -35.79 -5.40 7.79
CA GLU A 256 -35.48 -5.45 9.22
C GLU A 256 -34.34 -6.43 9.51
N LYS A 257 -34.34 -7.61 8.89
CA LYS A 257 -33.22 -8.57 9.00
C LYS A 257 -31.90 -7.95 8.57
N ALA A 258 -31.86 -7.26 7.43
CA ALA A 258 -30.66 -6.59 6.95
C ALA A 258 -30.27 -5.40 7.83
N ARG A 259 -31.22 -4.59 8.30
CA ARG A 259 -31.00 -3.41 9.15
C ARG A 259 -30.46 -3.78 10.53
N ARG A 260 -30.79 -4.96 11.05
CA ARG A 260 -30.41 -5.38 12.40
C ARG A 260 -28.90 -5.28 12.69
N VAL A 261 -28.03 -5.53 11.71
CA VAL A 261 -26.56 -5.38 11.88
C VAL A 261 -26.10 -3.94 12.12
N LEU A 262 -26.96 -2.95 11.84
CA LEU A 262 -26.70 -1.53 12.09
C LEU A 262 -27.11 -1.09 13.50
N THR A 263 -27.99 -1.86 14.17
CA THR A 263 -28.66 -1.43 15.41
C THR A 263 -28.45 -2.38 16.59
N ASP A 264 -28.13 -3.65 16.35
CA ASP A 264 -27.98 -4.70 17.35
C ASP A 264 -26.54 -5.24 17.32
N GLU A 265 -25.70 -4.76 18.24
CA GLU A 265 -24.29 -5.18 18.35
C GLU A 265 -24.15 -6.67 18.65
N ALA A 266 -25.01 -7.23 19.50
CA ALA A 266 -24.93 -8.65 19.86
C ALA A 266 -25.22 -9.52 18.64
N TYR A 267 -26.18 -9.11 17.81
CA TYR A 267 -26.45 -9.78 16.54
C TYR A 267 -25.29 -9.67 15.56
N LEU A 268 -24.69 -8.48 15.42
CA LEU A 268 -23.51 -8.31 14.57
C LEU A 268 -22.37 -9.22 15.03
N CYS A 269 -22.04 -9.22 16.33
CA CYS A 269 -21.01 -10.10 16.87
C CYS A 269 -21.30 -11.57 16.59
N GLN A 270 -22.56 -12.01 16.76
CA GLN A 270 -22.97 -13.39 16.45
C GLN A 270 -22.75 -13.74 14.96
N LEU A 271 -23.03 -12.81 14.03
CA LEU A 271 -22.77 -13.03 12.61
C LEU A 271 -21.27 -13.10 12.30
N GLU A 272 -20.46 -12.29 12.99
CA GLU A 272 -19.01 -12.20 12.79
C GLU A 272 -18.22 -13.31 13.51
N GLU A 273 -18.79 -13.95 14.54
CA GLU A 273 -18.19 -15.11 15.24
C GLU A 273 -17.86 -16.27 14.29
N GLY A 274 -18.62 -16.41 13.19
CA GLY A 274 -18.40 -17.42 12.16
C GLY A 274 -17.31 -17.07 11.12
N LEU A 275 -16.75 -15.86 11.17
CA LEU A 275 -15.67 -15.43 10.29
C LEU A 275 -14.34 -15.90 10.87
N SER A 276 -13.66 -16.78 10.14
CA SER A 276 -12.34 -17.31 10.50
C SER A 276 -11.35 -16.98 9.38
N PRO A 277 -10.03 -17.06 9.63
CA PRO A 277 -9.06 -16.86 8.56
C PRO A 277 -9.29 -17.79 7.36
N ASP A 278 -9.79 -19.01 7.58
CA ASP A 278 -10.06 -20.00 6.54
C ASP A 278 -11.43 -19.79 5.84
N THR A 279 -12.24 -18.85 6.36
CA THR A 279 -13.59 -18.54 5.89
C THR A 279 -13.88 -17.03 6.04
N TRP A 280 -13.39 -16.23 5.09
CA TRP A 280 -13.77 -14.82 4.96
C TRP A 280 -15.06 -14.64 4.16
N PHE A 281 -15.66 -13.45 4.23
CA PHE A 281 -16.90 -13.13 3.52
C PHE A 281 -16.69 -12.00 2.50
N PRO A 282 -16.55 -12.34 1.20
CA PRO A 282 -15.95 -11.44 0.21
C PRO A 282 -16.81 -10.25 -0.22
N PHE A 283 -18.13 -10.35 -0.04
CA PHE A 283 -19.04 -9.23 -0.32
C PHE A 283 -19.12 -8.21 0.83
N ALA A 284 -18.44 -8.47 1.94
CA ALA A 284 -18.42 -7.62 3.12
C ALA A 284 -16.98 -7.18 3.45
N MET A 285 -16.18 -6.84 2.44
CA MET A 285 -14.80 -6.35 2.64
C MET A 285 -14.75 -5.08 3.50
N PHE A 286 -15.79 -4.26 3.49
CA PHE A 286 -15.93 -3.08 4.37
C PHE A 286 -16.78 -3.36 5.62
N GLY A 287 -17.02 -4.65 5.92
CA GLY A 287 -17.86 -5.12 7.02
C GLY A 287 -19.34 -5.26 6.64
N LEU A 288 -20.07 -6.05 7.44
CA LEU A 288 -21.50 -6.35 7.22
C LEU A 288 -22.37 -5.10 7.27
N ARG A 289 -21.99 -4.09 8.08
CA ARG A 289 -22.68 -2.80 8.16
C ARG A 289 -22.63 -2.01 6.86
N ASN A 290 -21.47 -1.98 6.20
CA ASN A 290 -21.34 -1.29 4.91
C ASN A 290 -22.15 -2.01 3.83
N LEU A 291 -22.12 -3.34 3.80
CA LEU A 291 -22.93 -4.12 2.87
C LEU A 291 -24.43 -3.87 3.10
N ALA A 292 -24.90 -3.92 4.36
CA ALA A 292 -26.30 -3.61 4.69
C ALA A 292 -26.69 -2.19 4.27
N THR A 293 -25.85 -1.19 4.58
CA THR A 293 -26.10 0.21 4.22
C THR A 293 -26.16 0.42 2.71
N THR A 294 -25.24 -0.22 1.97
CA THR A 294 -25.18 -0.24 0.50
C THR A 294 -26.47 -0.75 -0.11
N VAL A 295 -26.94 -1.90 0.37
CA VAL A 295 -28.13 -2.56 -0.15
C VAL A 295 -29.42 -1.82 0.26
N LEU A 296 -29.54 -1.39 1.52
CA LEU A 296 -30.73 -0.69 2.03
C LEU A 296 -30.93 0.69 1.38
N SER A 297 -29.84 1.41 1.12
CA SER A 297 -29.90 2.72 0.47
C SER A 297 -29.99 2.64 -1.06
N LYS A 298 -29.80 1.45 -1.65
CA LYS A 298 -29.70 1.22 -3.09
C LYS A 298 -28.64 2.12 -3.75
N ARG A 299 -27.53 2.35 -3.07
CA ARG A 299 -26.40 3.11 -3.58
C ARG A 299 -25.13 2.27 -3.42
N PRO A 300 -24.24 2.23 -4.42
CA PRO A 300 -22.96 1.58 -4.25
C PRO A 300 -22.12 2.15 -3.11
N ALA A 301 -21.27 1.30 -2.51
CA ALA A 301 -20.47 1.65 -1.33
C ALA A 301 -19.69 2.97 -1.49
N HIS A 302 -19.05 3.19 -2.64
CA HIS A 302 -18.29 4.41 -2.92
C HIS A 302 -19.12 5.71 -2.91
N GLN A 303 -20.45 5.62 -3.02
CA GLN A 303 -21.37 6.78 -2.97
C GLN A 303 -21.90 7.06 -1.57
N LEU A 304 -21.71 6.14 -0.63
CA LEU A 304 -22.25 6.20 0.73
C LEU A 304 -21.19 6.49 1.78
N ILE A 305 -19.94 6.13 1.45
CA ILE A 305 -18.80 6.38 2.30
C ILE A 305 -18.61 7.90 2.43
N THR A 306 -19.15 8.42 3.52
CA THR A 306 -19.16 9.85 3.86
C THR A 306 -18.58 10.09 5.26
N ASP A 307 -18.39 9.04 6.05
CA ASP A 307 -17.70 9.09 7.32
C ASP A 307 -16.17 9.03 7.12
N SER A 308 -15.45 9.62 8.08
CA SER A 308 -13.98 9.71 8.02
C SER A 308 -13.29 8.36 7.97
N LEU A 309 -13.93 7.31 8.51
CA LEU A 309 -13.40 5.95 8.57
C LEU A 309 -13.49 5.24 7.22
N GLY A 310 -14.65 5.28 6.56
CA GLY A 310 -14.80 4.77 5.22
C GLY A 310 -13.98 5.61 4.22
N GLN A 311 -13.87 6.92 4.41
CA GLN A 311 -12.99 7.77 3.59
C GLN A 311 -11.50 7.43 3.79
N LEU A 312 -11.09 7.05 5.00
CA LEU A 312 -9.74 6.54 5.29
C LEU A 312 -9.52 5.15 4.67
N ILE A 313 -10.51 4.25 4.73
CA ILE A 313 -10.44 2.94 4.09
C ILE A 313 -10.40 3.10 2.56
N LEU A 314 -11.23 3.97 1.99
CA LEU A 314 -11.18 4.36 0.58
C LEU A 314 -9.86 5.04 0.23
N SER A 315 -9.27 5.87 1.10
CA SER A 315 -8.00 6.51 0.84
C SER A 315 -6.83 5.54 0.93
N ILE A 316 -6.87 4.53 1.80
CA ILE A 316 -5.91 3.42 1.85
C ILE A 316 -6.06 2.54 0.60
N TYR A 317 -7.30 2.31 0.17
CA TYR A 317 -7.64 1.53 -1.02
C TYR A 317 -7.33 2.27 -2.34
N TRP A 318 -7.44 3.61 -2.36
CA TRP A 318 -7.06 4.48 -3.48
C TRP A 318 -5.58 4.86 -3.46
N SER A 319 -4.90 4.93 -2.33
CA SER A 319 -3.47 5.26 -2.29
C SER A 319 -2.55 4.09 -2.66
N GLY A 320 -3.11 2.87 -2.73
CA GLY A 320 -2.30 1.64 -2.82
C GLY A 320 -1.69 1.23 -1.47
N GLU A 321 -2.01 1.90 -0.35
CA GLU A 321 -1.48 1.59 0.98
C GLU A 321 -2.03 0.30 1.61
N TYR A 322 -2.94 -0.41 0.92
CA TYR A 322 -3.37 -1.76 1.28
C TYR A 322 -2.18 -2.73 1.52
N GLU A 323 -1.07 -2.49 0.82
CA GLU A 323 0.20 -3.22 0.91
C GLU A 323 0.87 -3.17 2.31
N ASN A 324 0.60 -2.15 3.13
CA ASN A 324 1.17 -2.05 4.49
C ASN A 324 0.31 -2.70 5.56
N THR A 325 -1.02 -2.68 5.39
CA THR A 325 -1.96 -3.34 6.31
C THR A 325 -1.81 -4.86 6.21
N TYR A 326 -1.56 -5.39 5.00
CA TYR A 326 -1.26 -6.81 4.77
C TYR A 326 0.10 -7.24 5.35
N ARG A 327 1.11 -6.36 5.32
CA ARG A 327 2.43 -6.61 5.94
C ARG A 327 2.41 -6.59 7.47
N LEU A 328 1.65 -5.67 8.07
CA LEU A 328 1.51 -5.57 9.53
C LEU A 328 0.80 -6.78 10.16
N LEU A 329 0.06 -7.56 9.36
CA LEU A 329 -0.67 -8.76 9.78
C LEU A 329 0.20 -10.03 9.84
N GLN A 330 1.50 -9.98 9.47
CA GLN A 330 2.36 -11.17 9.36
C GLN A 330 3.40 -11.34 10.48
N ASP A 331 3.53 -10.39 11.42
CA ASP A 331 4.65 -10.39 12.37
C ASP A 331 4.45 -11.28 13.62
N GLU A 332 3.35 -12.04 13.76
CA GLU A 332 3.23 -13.08 14.79
C GLU A 332 2.63 -14.39 14.22
N ASN A 333 3.49 -15.40 14.02
CA ASN A 333 3.19 -16.82 13.80
C ASN A 333 2.12 -17.19 12.75
N TRP A 334 2.60 -17.65 11.57
CA TRP A 334 1.93 -18.51 10.57
C TRP A 334 0.43 -18.84 10.80
N ALA A 335 -0.42 -17.86 10.52
CA ALA A 335 -1.85 -18.04 10.27
C ALA A 335 -2.37 -16.89 9.39
N ASN A 336 -2.50 -17.19 8.09
CA ASN A 336 -3.55 -16.75 7.14
C ASN A 336 -3.92 -15.23 7.03
N PRO A 337 -3.93 -14.60 5.82
CA PRO A 337 -3.89 -13.14 5.60
C PRO A 337 -5.18 -12.32 5.85
N HIS A 338 -6.10 -12.77 6.71
CA HIS A 338 -7.49 -12.28 6.71
C HIS A 338 -7.98 -11.61 8.00
N ASP A 339 -7.11 -11.10 8.86
CA ASP A 339 -7.56 -10.44 10.09
C ASP A 339 -8.03 -8.98 9.86
N MET A 340 -9.23 -8.84 9.30
CA MET A 340 -9.98 -7.57 9.27
C MET A 340 -10.38 -7.07 10.67
N ARG A 341 -10.08 -7.81 11.75
CA ARG A 341 -10.23 -7.32 13.14
C ARG A 341 -9.32 -6.14 13.44
N VAL A 342 -8.26 -5.91 12.66
CA VAL A 342 -7.44 -4.70 12.80
C VAL A 342 -8.25 -3.44 12.50
N THR A 343 -9.25 -3.48 11.62
CA THR A 343 -10.07 -2.29 11.37
C THR A 343 -10.99 -1.99 12.55
N ALA A 344 -11.64 -2.98 13.17
CA ALA A 344 -12.52 -2.75 14.33
C ALA A 344 -11.75 -2.44 15.63
N ALA A 345 -10.63 -3.13 15.90
CA ALA A 345 -9.83 -2.91 17.10
C ALA A 345 -9.02 -1.59 17.05
N VAL A 346 -8.56 -1.18 15.86
CA VAL A 346 -7.96 0.15 15.66
C VAL A 346 -9.02 1.26 15.73
N VAL A 347 -10.25 0.98 15.27
CA VAL A 347 -11.39 1.90 15.38
C VAL A 347 -11.85 2.10 16.83
N ASP A 348 -11.94 1.04 17.63
CA ASP A 348 -12.27 1.15 19.06
C ASP A 348 -11.15 1.85 19.87
N ALA A 349 -9.88 1.62 19.50
CA ALA A 349 -8.74 2.31 20.10
C ALA A 349 -8.71 3.81 19.79
N LEU A 350 -9.24 4.23 18.64
CA LEU A 350 -9.32 5.64 18.22
C LEU A 350 -10.59 6.33 18.74
N ALA A 351 -11.70 5.62 18.93
CA ALA A 351 -12.95 6.18 19.47
C ALA A 351 -12.92 6.36 21.00
N GLY A 352 -12.06 5.66 21.73
CA GLY A 352 -11.96 5.72 23.19
C GLY A 352 -11.20 6.93 23.79
N MET A 353 -10.77 7.90 22.98
CA MET A 353 -9.91 9.02 23.42
C MET A 353 -10.65 10.34 23.73
N GLU A 354 -11.91 10.29 24.17
CA GLU A 354 -12.55 11.43 24.86
C GLU A 354 -12.99 11.03 26.30
N ALA A 355 -12.37 11.68 27.29
CA ALA A 355 -12.44 11.33 28.73
C ALA A 355 -13.71 11.83 29.46
N PRO A 356 -14.00 11.31 30.68
CA PRO A 356 -13.60 12.08 31.88
C PRO A 356 -13.07 11.27 33.10
N ARG A 357 -12.57 12.02 34.08
CA ARG A 357 -11.66 11.72 35.22
C ARG A 357 -12.21 10.88 36.40
N ARG A 358 -11.23 10.36 37.19
CA ARG A 358 -11.19 9.86 38.62
C ARG A 358 -11.47 8.35 38.79
N SER A 359 -10.74 7.55 39.58
CA SER A 359 -10.02 7.78 40.84
C SER A 359 -8.93 6.71 41.12
N ARG A 360 -7.96 7.05 41.99
CA ARG A 360 -6.87 6.20 42.50
C ARG A 360 -7.38 5.00 43.33
N ARG A 361 -6.70 3.85 43.22
CA ARG A 361 -6.26 3.08 44.40
C ARG A 361 -5.05 2.18 44.13
N LEU A 362 -4.12 2.23 45.08
CA LEU A 362 -2.87 1.48 45.17
C LEU A 362 -3.11 -0.02 45.39
N ALA A 363 -2.23 -0.85 44.84
CA ALA A 363 -1.76 -2.07 45.51
C ALA A 363 -0.28 -2.33 45.15
N ARG A 364 0.51 -2.39 46.21
CA ARG A 364 1.94 -2.68 46.34
C ARG A 364 2.12 -4.20 46.40
N VAL A 365 3.31 -4.70 46.07
CA VAL A 365 3.99 -5.97 46.49
C VAL A 365 4.75 -6.55 45.28
N SER A 366 5.97 -7.06 45.31
CA SER A 366 7.15 -7.02 46.17
C SER A 366 8.24 -7.73 45.36
N GLN A 367 9.49 -7.25 45.39
CA GLN A 367 10.65 -8.08 45.01
C GLN A 367 10.96 -9.12 46.11
N PRO A 368 11.79 -10.12 45.79
CA PRO A 368 13.17 -10.09 46.32
C PRO A 368 14.29 -10.53 45.35
N SER A 369 15.42 -9.81 45.45
CA SER A 369 16.84 -10.22 45.59
C SER A 369 17.21 -11.72 45.56
N ASP A 370 18.40 -12.22 45.15
CA ASP A 370 19.79 -11.75 45.37
C ASP A 370 20.81 -12.67 44.62
N ASN A 371 22.01 -12.13 44.30
CA ASN A 371 23.40 -12.70 44.35
C ASN A 371 23.76 -14.05 43.63
N THR A 372 24.97 -14.36 43.10
CA THR A 372 26.35 -13.81 43.05
C THR A 372 27.25 -14.75 42.19
N SER A 373 28.36 -14.21 41.62
CA SER A 373 29.66 -14.87 41.27
C SER A 373 29.66 -15.95 40.15
N SER A 374 30.67 -16.18 39.31
CA SER A 374 32.10 -15.81 39.19
C SER A 374 32.64 -16.31 37.83
N ASP A 375 33.58 -15.58 37.22
CA ASP A 375 34.48 -16.02 36.13
C ASP A 375 35.47 -17.13 36.61
N PRO A 376 36.08 -17.94 35.70
CA PRO A 376 37.34 -17.53 35.03
C PRO A 376 37.51 -17.96 33.55
N GLU A 377 38.46 -17.25 32.92
CA GLU A 377 39.07 -17.42 31.59
C GLU A 377 39.45 -18.85 31.19
N VAL A 378 39.57 -19.10 29.86
CA VAL A 378 40.75 -19.74 29.21
C VAL A 378 40.58 -19.84 27.66
N SER A 379 41.50 -19.17 26.96
CA SER A 379 42.27 -19.58 25.76
C SER A 379 41.65 -19.83 24.37
N ILE A 380 42.22 -19.11 23.41
CA ILE A 380 42.17 -19.20 21.93
C ILE A 380 42.92 -20.48 21.44
N PRO A 381 42.63 -21.00 20.21
CA PRO A 381 43.60 -20.78 19.13
C PRO A 381 43.00 -20.53 17.72
N HIS A 382 43.72 -19.67 16.97
CA HIS A 382 43.61 -19.44 15.52
C HIS A 382 44.11 -20.62 14.66
N ARG A 383 43.43 -20.92 13.53
CA ARG A 383 43.98 -21.34 12.20
C ARG A 383 42.81 -21.71 11.24
N ALA A 384 42.79 -21.57 9.92
CA ALA A 384 43.58 -20.87 8.90
C ALA A 384 42.79 -20.80 7.58
N ARG A 385 43.15 -19.79 6.79
CA ARG A 385 42.98 -19.58 5.35
C ARG A 385 43.29 -20.84 4.51
N ARG A 386 42.47 -21.13 3.50
CA ARG A 386 42.85 -21.89 2.29
C ARG A 386 42.65 -21.04 1.05
N THR A 387 43.65 -21.06 0.18
CA THR A 387 43.75 -20.35 -1.09
C THR A 387 43.96 -21.34 -2.24
N ARG A 388 43.48 -20.92 -3.43
CA ARG A 388 43.93 -21.24 -4.82
C ARG A 388 43.39 -22.53 -5.49
N PRO A 389 43.38 -22.62 -6.85
CA PRO A 389 44.02 -21.73 -7.85
C PRO A 389 43.13 -21.27 -9.04
N ALA A 390 43.70 -20.36 -9.84
CA ALA A 390 43.25 -19.95 -11.17
C ALA A 390 43.97 -20.76 -12.26
N SER A 391 43.29 -21.04 -13.38
CA SER A 391 43.92 -21.30 -14.68
C SER A 391 43.02 -20.89 -15.86
N ASN A 392 43.68 -20.20 -16.78
CA ASN A 392 43.31 -19.53 -18.04
C ASN A 392 42.30 -20.23 -18.97
N LEU A 393 41.54 -19.45 -19.74
CA LEU A 393 41.76 -19.29 -21.21
C LEU A 393 40.83 -18.23 -21.83
N CYS A 394 41.41 -17.53 -22.81
CA CYS A 394 40.92 -16.39 -23.55
C CYS A 394 39.87 -16.79 -24.61
N SER A 395 38.82 -15.99 -24.80
CA SER A 395 38.27 -15.73 -26.13
C SER A 395 37.63 -14.35 -26.20
N SER A 396 38.03 -13.62 -27.23
CA SER A 396 37.66 -12.27 -27.60
C SER A 396 36.21 -12.20 -28.10
N SER A 397 35.43 -11.24 -27.59
CA SER A 397 34.29 -10.68 -28.32
C SER A 397 34.21 -9.17 -28.10
N GLU A 398 34.01 -8.48 -29.21
CA GLU A 398 34.13 -7.04 -29.38
C GLU A 398 33.10 -6.28 -28.54
N ARG A 399 33.56 -5.29 -27.76
CA ARG A 399 32.68 -4.32 -27.10
C ARG A 399 32.16 -3.36 -28.16
N HIS A 400 30.92 -3.55 -28.59
CA HIS A 400 30.16 -2.47 -29.20
C HIS A 400 29.85 -1.41 -28.14
N GLU A 401 30.65 -0.35 -28.12
CA GLU A 401 30.31 0.92 -27.47
C GLU A 401 29.04 1.47 -28.13
N ARG A 402 27.88 1.23 -27.52
CA ARG A 402 26.65 1.94 -27.89
C ARG A 402 26.83 3.42 -27.51
N ALA A 403 27.05 4.24 -28.53
CA ALA A 403 27.07 5.70 -28.40
C ALA A 403 25.83 6.20 -27.65
N ARG A 404 26.04 6.81 -26.47
CA ARG A 404 25.00 7.48 -25.69
C ARG A 404 24.49 8.69 -26.48
N LYS A 405 23.23 8.66 -26.89
CA LYS A 405 22.54 9.83 -27.44
C LYS A 405 22.52 10.97 -26.39
N PRO A 406 22.65 12.24 -26.81
CA PRO A 406 22.77 13.36 -25.87
C PRO A 406 21.50 13.53 -25.03
N HIS A 407 21.71 13.69 -23.72
CA HIS A 407 20.68 13.77 -22.70
C HIS A 407 20.02 15.16 -22.74
N ASN A 408 18.81 15.27 -23.27
CA ASN A 408 18.11 16.56 -23.34
C ASN A 408 17.56 16.95 -21.95
N SER A 409 18.37 17.66 -21.17
CA SER A 409 18.05 18.13 -19.81
C SER A 409 16.81 19.05 -19.76
N GLN A 410 16.57 19.86 -20.80
CA GLN A 410 15.42 20.77 -20.87
C GLN A 410 14.08 20.04 -20.97
N ALA A 411 14.04 18.89 -21.65
CA ALA A 411 12.81 18.08 -21.74
C ALA A 411 12.42 17.49 -20.37
N ARG A 412 13.41 17.14 -19.53
CA ARG A 412 13.17 16.64 -18.17
C ARG A 412 12.65 17.71 -17.22
N VAL A 413 13.14 18.95 -17.35
CA VAL A 413 12.68 20.09 -16.55
C VAL A 413 11.20 20.40 -16.84
N LYS A 414 10.76 20.30 -18.11
CA LYS A 414 9.36 20.57 -18.50
C LYS A 414 8.37 19.48 -18.10
N LYS A 415 8.83 18.23 -17.91
CA LYS A 415 7.96 17.06 -17.68
C LYS A 415 7.06 17.20 -16.46
N TYR A 416 7.55 17.81 -15.38
CA TYR A 416 6.81 17.97 -14.11
C TYR A 416 6.56 19.44 -13.76
N ALA A 417 6.71 20.36 -14.71
CA ALA A 417 6.52 21.79 -14.46
C ALA A 417 5.07 22.16 -14.08
N HIS A 418 4.11 21.27 -14.32
CA HIS A 418 2.71 21.42 -13.92
C HIS A 418 2.46 21.09 -12.44
N LEU A 419 3.40 20.41 -11.76
CA LEU A 419 3.28 20.10 -10.34
C LEU A 419 3.60 21.34 -9.49
N PRO A 420 2.88 21.56 -8.37
CA PRO A 420 3.15 22.68 -7.50
C PRO A 420 4.52 22.54 -6.84
N LEU A 421 5.16 23.68 -6.57
CA LEU A 421 6.37 23.71 -5.76
C LEU A 421 6.00 23.45 -4.30
N LEU A 422 6.84 22.70 -3.59
CA LEU A 422 6.64 22.48 -2.17
C LEU A 422 6.96 23.77 -1.40
N ARG A 423 6.08 24.14 -0.46
CA ARG A 423 6.30 25.28 0.42
C ARG A 423 7.41 24.94 1.42
N ASP A 424 8.36 25.86 1.58
CA ASP A 424 9.34 25.76 2.66
C ASP A 424 8.67 26.08 4.01
N THR A 425 8.99 25.30 5.02
CA THR A 425 8.63 25.55 6.41
C THR A 425 9.85 26.14 7.11
N LEU A 426 10.08 27.44 6.88
CA LEU A 426 11.21 28.17 7.45
C LEU A 426 10.72 29.42 8.17
N VAL A 427 10.97 29.46 9.48
CA VAL A 427 10.71 30.61 10.35
C VAL A 427 11.95 30.85 11.24
N PRO A 428 12.11 32.03 11.85
CA PRO A 428 13.17 32.24 12.83
C PRO A 428 13.05 31.30 14.04
N ASN A 429 14.15 31.11 14.77
CA ASN A 429 14.22 30.36 16.03
C ASN A 429 13.97 28.84 15.94
N LEU A 430 14.19 28.21 14.79
CA LEU A 430 14.11 26.76 14.67
C LEU A 430 15.31 26.06 15.33
N ILE A 431 15.08 24.92 15.99
CA ILE A 431 16.12 24.01 16.50
C ILE A 431 16.79 23.28 15.34
N CYS A 432 15.99 22.75 14.40
CA CYS A 432 16.51 21.96 13.29
C CYS A 432 15.69 22.20 12.03
N VAL A 433 16.39 22.36 10.90
CA VAL A 433 15.77 22.34 9.56
C VAL A 433 16.20 21.07 8.83
N PHE A 434 15.23 20.31 8.36
CA PHE A 434 15.44 19.13 7.53
C PHE A 434 15.51 19.52 6.05
N VAL A 435 16.59 19.12 5.39
CA VAL A 435 16.84 19.44 3.98
C VAL A 435 16.73 18.16 3.17
N GLY A 436 15.71 18.09 2.32
CA GLY A 436 15.56 17.06 1.29
C GLY A 436 16.33 17.39 0.01
N MET A 437 16.43 16.41 -0.88
CA MET A 437 17.07 16.63 -2.19
C MET A 437 16.19 17.51 -3.07
N ASN A 438 14.99 17.03 -3.36
CA ASN A 438 13.93 17.70 -4.10
C ASN A 438 12.59 16.99 -3.83
N PRO A 439 11.44 17.64 -4.10
CA PRO A 439 10.14 16.99 -3.98
C PRO A 439 10.02 15.80 -4.95
N GLY A 440 9.66 14.63 -4.43
CA GLY A 440 9.14 13.55 -5.27
C GLY A 440 7.79 13.94 -5.89
N ILE A 441 7.33 13.24 -6.92
CA ILE A 441 6.03 13.52 -7.56
C ILE A 441 4.91 13.58 -6.52
N GLN A 442 4.80 12.58 -5.65
CA GLN A 442 3.74 12.53 -4.62
C GLN A 442 3.90 13.61 -3.55
N THR A 443 5.13 13.90 -3.11
CA THR A 443 5.42 15.03 -2.19
C THR A 443 5.00 16.36 -2.80
N ALA A 444 5.24 16.56 -4.10
CA ALA A 444 4.80 17.76 -4.81
C ALA A 444 3.26 17.79 -4.93
N THR A 445 2.63 16.72 -5.40
CA THR A 445 1.18 16.64 -5.58
C THR A 445 0.41 16.82 -4.27
N ALA A 446 0.86 16.19 -3.18
CA ALA A 446 0.24 16.32 -1.86
C ALA A 446 0.50 17.69 -1.23
N GLY A 447 1.56 18.39 -1.64
CA GLY A 447 1.94 19.67 -1.05
C GLY A 447 2.59 19.57 0.34
N HIS A 448 2.94 18.35 0.77
CA HIS A 448 3.48 18.06 2.09
C HIS A 448 4.85 17.36 2.03
N ALA A 449 5.79 17.79 2.87
CA ALA A 449 7.14 17.29 2.94
C ALA A 449 7.18 15.79 3.27
N TYR A 450 7.95 15.04 2.48
CA TYR A 450 8.15 13.60 2.65
C TYR A 450 6.84 12.77 2.65
N ALA A 451 5.79 13.24 1.98
CA ALA A 451 4.47 12.59 1.95
C ALA A 451 4.38 11.24 1.20
N HIS A 452 5.45 10.77 0.56
CA HIS A 452 5.41 9.47 -0.11
C HIS A 452 5.37 8.34 0.94
N PRO A 453 4.48 7.32 0.85
CA PRO A 453 4.30 6.30 1.89
C PRO A 453 5.56 5.47 2.18
N SER A 454 6.35 5.16 1.15
CA SER A 454 7.64 4.48 1.31
C SER A 454 8.74 5.37 1.94
N ASN A 455 8.46 6.64 2.25
CA ASN A 455 9.41 7.53 2.89
C ASN A 455 9.36 7.33 4.42
N HIS A 456 10.50 6.96 5.00
CA HIS A 456 10.62 6.71 6.43
C HIS A 456 10.88 7.97 7.28
N PHE A 457 10.83 9.18 6.71
CA PHE A 457 11.17 10.43 7.41
C PHE A 457 10.35 10.59 8.70
N TRP A 458 9.03 10.54 8.61
CA TRP A 458 8.14 10.72 9.76
C TRP A 458 8.29 9.64 10.83
N ARG A 459 8.60 8.41 10.40
CA ARG A 459 8.93 7.31 11.32
C ARG A 459 10.25 7.60 12.04
N LEU A 460 11.31 7.89 11.30
CA LEU A 460 12.65 8.13 11.86
C LEU A 460 12.72 9.40 12.72
N LEU A 461 11.93 10.42 12.39
CA LEU A 461 11.76 11.62 13.19
C LEU A 461 11.19 11.27 14.58
N HIS A 462 10.14 10.43 14.61
CA HIS A 462 9.57 9.97 15.87
C HIS A 462 10.47 8.99 16.62
N THR A 463 10.94 7.92 15.98
CA THR A 463 11.70 6.87 16.66
C THR A 463 13.06 7.35 17.18
N SER A 464 13.62 8.40 16.59
CA SER A 464 14.82 9.05 17.13
C SER A 464 14.56 9.93 18.34
N GLY A 465 13.31 10.27 18.64
CA GLY A 465 12.94 11.21 19.69
C GLY A 465 12.97 12.68 19.25
N CYS A 466 13.11 12.96 17.95
CA CYS A 466 12.94 14.32 17.42
C CYS A 466 11.48 14.81 17.58
N THR A 467 10.49 13.92 17.60
CA THR A 467 9.11 14.20 18.00
C THR A 467 8.66 13.17 19.04
N ASP A 468 7.71 13.55 19.89
CA ASP A 468 7.15 12.69 20.95
C ASP A 468 6.08 11.71 20.43
N ARG A 469 5.54 11.98 19.24
CA ARG A 469 4.67 11.08 18.47
C ARG A 469 5.08 11.07 17.00
N ARG A 470 4.57 10.09 16.26
CA ARG A 470 4.65 10.11 14.79
C ARG A 470 3.70 11.17 14.24
N CYS A 471 4.27 12.24 13.69
CA CYS A 471 3.51 13.25 12.96
C CYS A 471 3.16 12.76 11.56
N LEU A 472 2.07 13.27 11.01
CA LEU A 472 1.62 13.04 9.65
C LEU A 472 2.27 14.06 8.69
N PRO A 473 2.41 13.74 7.39
CA PRO A 473 2.90 14.71 6.39
C PRO A 473 2.14 16.04 6.41
N GLU A 474 0.83 16.00 6.64
CA GLU A 474 -0.06 17.16 6.66
C GLU A 474 0.29 18.17 7.78
N GLU A 475 1.04 17.72 8.79
CA GLU A 475 1.47 18.50 9.95
C GLU A 475 2.85 19.17 9.73
N ASP A 476 3.43 19.06 8.53
CA ASP A 476 4.72 19.67 8.20
C ASP A 476 4.74 21.19 8.36
N GLY A 477 3.61 21.85 8.10
CA GLY A 477 3.42 23.28 8.35
C GLY A 477 3.37 23.66 9.84
N ASP A 478 3.00 22.72 10.71
CA ASP A 478 2.83 22.92 12.15
C ASP A 478 4.09 22.58 12.96
N LEU A 479 5.06 21.86 12.37
CA LEU A 479 6.34 21.51 12.99
C LEU A 479 7.09 22.70 13.64
N PRO A 480 7.07 23.93 13.09
CA PRO A 480 7.71 25.06 13.75
C PRO A 480 7.08 25.38 15.09
N HIS A 481 5.75 25.33 15.17
CA HIS A 481 5.02 25.67 16.38
C HIS A 481 5.12 24.55 17.42
N LEU A 482 4.95 23.31 16.99
CA LEU A 482 4.91 22.15 17.88
C LEU A 482 6.30 21.74 18.37
N TYR A 483 7.31 21.87 17.51
CA TYR A 483 8.60 21.20 17.71
C TYR A 483 9.82 22.09 17.45
N ALA A 484 9.62 23.34 17.06
CA ALA A 484 10.66 24.25 16.56
C ALA A 484 11.47 23.61 15.42
N MET A 485 10.79 22.91 14.52
CA MET A 485 11.40 22.22 13.37
C MET A 485 10.86 22.74 12.05
N GLY A 486 11.66 22.64 10.99
CA GLY A 486 11.26 23.09 9.67
C GLY A 486 11.84 22.25 8.54
N ASN A 487 11.44 22.58 7.31
CA ASN A 487 11.66 21.75 6.13
C ASN A 487 11.99 22.64 4.92
N THR A 488 12.94 22.20 4.09
CA THR A 488 13.23 22.80 2.77
C THR A 488 13.84 21.71 1.87
N ASN A 489 14.04 22.02 0.59
CA ASN A 489 14.83 21.19 -0.32
C ASN A 489 16.06 21.94 -0.87
N LEU A 490 17.08 21.19 -1.28
CA LEU A 490 18.21 21.75 -2.04
C LEU A 490 17.76 22.22 -3.43
N VAL A 491 16.93 21.42 -4.11
CA VAL A 491 16.36 21.73 -5.42
C VAL A 491 14.84 21.79 -5.30
N GLY A 492 14.24 22.91 -5.74
CA GLY A 492 12.79 23.11 -5.64
C GLY A 492 11.97 22.32 -6.65
N ARG A 493 12.58 21.93 -7.78
CA ARG A 493 11.87 21.28 -8.88
C ARG A 493 11.48 19.83 -8.55
N PRO A 494 10.21 19.44 -8.75
CA PRO A 494 9.80 18.05 -8.61
C PRO A 494 10.47 17.12 -9.64
N SER A 495 10.81 15.91 -9.20
CA SER A 495 11.21 14.81 -10.10
C SER A 495 10.77 13.46 -9.54
N ARG A 496 10.71 12.44 -10.41
CA ARG A 496 10.39 11.07 -9.97
C ARG A 496 11.54 10.45 -9.19
N THR A 497 12.77 10.64 -9.66
CA THR A 497 13.99 10.14 -9.02
C THR A 497 15.03 11.25 -8.95
N THR A 498 15.91 11.18 -7.96
CA THR A 498 17.02 12.13 -7.80
C THR A 498 18.03 12.07 -8.96
N SER A 499 18.09 10.95 -9.68
CA SER A 499 18.89 10.78 -10.90
C SER A 499 18.40 11.64 -12.09
N GLU A 500 17.20 12.21 -12.01
CA GLU A 500 16.69 13.17 -13.00
C GLU A 500 17.15 14.62 -12.71
N LEU A 501 17.86 14.86 -11.61
CA LEU A 501 18.53 16.13 -11.32
C LEU A 501 19.95 16.15 -11.90
N SER A 502 20.35 17.27 -12.49
CA SER A 502 21.73 17.43 -12.94
C SER A 502 22.66 17.82 -11.79
N LYS A 503 23.97 17.52 -11.92
CA LYS A 503 24.99 18.01 -10.97
C LYS A 503 24.99 19.54 -10.87
N GLN A 504 24.77 20.21 -11.99
CA GLN A 504 24.69 21.67 -12.06
C GLN A 504 23.48 22.20 -11.27
N GLU A 505 22.30 21.62 -11.48
CA GLU A 505 21.07 22.01 -10.78
C GLU A 505 21.20 21.84 -9.25
N MET A 506 21.83 20.75 -8.80
CA MET A 506 22.14 20.55 -7.38
C MET A 506 23.16 21.57 -6.85
N ALA A 507 24.18 21.93 -7.62
CA ALA A 507 25.18 22.93 -7.24
C ALA A 507 24.60 24.35 -7.20
N GLU A 508 23.67 24.68 -8.10
CA GLU A 508 22.93 25.95 -8.10
C GLU A 508 21.98 26.08 -6.90
N GLY A 509 21.48 24.96 -6.37
CA GLY A 509 20.66 24.93 -5.16
C GLY A 509 21.43 25.26 -3.87
N THR A 510 22.73 24.98 -3.81
CA THR A 510 23.56 25.22 -2.61
C THR A 510 23.62 26.68 -2.16
N PRO A 511 23.96 27.68 -3.02
CA PRO A 511 24.00 29.07 -2.59
C PRO A 511 22.62 29.59 -2.15
N ILE A 512 21.54 29.08 -2.74
CA ILE A 512 20.16 29.41 -2.33
C ILE A 512 19.88 28.87 -0.93
N LEU A 513 20.29 27.64 -0.65
CA LEU A 513 20.16 27.04 0.68
C LEU A 513 21.00 27.80 1.72
N GLU A 514 22.26 28.12 1.42
CA GLU A 514 23.13 28.95 2.28
C GLU A 514 22.45 30.28 2.65
N ASP A 515 21.80 30.94 1.68
CA ASP A 515 21.09 32.20 1.90
C ASP A 515 19.83 32.03 2.77
N LYS A 516 19.06 30.95 2.57
CA LYS A 516 17.92 30.62 3.45
C LYS A 516 18.39 30.40 4.89
N ILE A 517 19.44 29.61 5.10
CA ILE A 517 19.92 29.28 6.43
C ILE A 517 20.54 30.49 7.13
N ARG A 518 21.27 31.35 6.41
CA ARG A 518 21.74 32.64 6.95
C ARG A 518 20.59 33.55 7.35
N ARG A 519 19.48 33.55 6.59
CA ARG A 519 18.31 34.38 6.88
C ARG A 519 17.53 33.92 8.10
N TYR A 520 17.26 32.62 8.21
CA TYR A 520 16.38 32.08 9.26
C TYR A 520 17.13 31.59 10.51
N LYS A 521 18.46 31.43 10.42
CA LYS A 521 19.38 31.10 11.52
C LYS A 521 18.89 29.95 12.42
N PRO A 522 18.55 28.77 11.86
CA PRO A 522 18.23 27.60 12.69
C PRO A 522 19.48 27.13 13.44
N GLU A 523 19.33 26.55 14.63
CA GLU A 523 20.51 26.06 15.38
C GLU A 523 21.26 24.94 14.65
N ALA A 524 20.51 24.05 13.97
CA ALA A 524 21.07 22.98 13.17
C ALA A 524 20.35 22.80 11.81
N VAL A 525 21.07 22.19 10.87
CA VAL A 525 20.56 21.71 9.59
C VAL A 525 20.86 20.22 9.47
N CYS A 526 19.81 19.43 9.19
CA CYS A 526 19.91 18.01 8.94
C CYS A 526 19.73 17.72 7.44
N PHE A 527 20.79 17.27 6.78
CA PHE A 527 20.71 16.75 5.43
C PHE A 527 20.14 15.34 5.43
N VAL A 528 18.96 15.17 4.84
CA VAL A 528 18.23 13.90 4.79
C VAL A 528 18.73 13.03 3.63
N GLY A 529 20.03 12.71 3.68
CA GLY A 529 20.72 11.86 2.71
C GLY A 529 22.10 12.37 2.28
N LYS A 530 23.03 11.43 2.11
CA LYS A 530 24.43 11.66 1.70
C LYS A 530 24.58 12.50 0.42
N GLY A 531 23.76 12.25 -0.60
CA GLY A 531 23.89 12.94 -1.89
C GLY A 531 23.67 14.45 -1.82
N ILE A 532 22.93 14.93 -0.83
CA ILE A 532 22.69 16.35 -0.58
C ILE A 532 23.98 16.99 -0.03
N TRP A 533 24.61 16.31 0.93
CA TRP A 533 25.90 16.73 1.47
C TRP A 533 27.00 16.74 0.41
N GLU A 534 27.06 15.72 -0.46
CA GLU A 534 27.99 15.69 -1.59
C GLU A 534 27.77 16.85 -2.57
N ALA A 535 26.52 17.28 -2.79
CA ALA A 535 26.24 18.46 -3.61
C ALA A 535 26.79 19.74 -2.99
N VAL A 536 26.57 19.95 -1.68
CA VAL A 536 27.12 21.09 -0.95
C VAL A 536 28.65 21.06 -0.95
N TRP A 537 29.24 19.89 -0.70
CA TRP A 537 30.69 19.69 -0.69
C TRP A 537 31.31 20.04 -2.05
N ARG A 538 30.71 19.58 -3.15
CA ARG A 538 31.17 19.94 -4.50
C ARG A 538 31.10 21.43 -4.79
N TRP A 539 30.05 22.11 -4.32
CA TRP A 539 29.95 23.54 -4.51
C TRP A 539 31.03 24.30 -3.73
N ARG A 540 31.36 23.87 -2.51
CA ARG A 540 32.42 24.48 -1.68
C ARG A 540 33.83 24.18 -2.17
N TYR A 541 34.10 22.94 -2.55
CA TYR A 541 35.45 22.42 -2.76
C TYR A 541 35.76 21.99 -4.20
N GLY A 542 34.79 22.06 -5.11
CA GLY A 542 34.95 21.70 -6.53
C GLY A 542 35.12 20.20 -6.81
N ARG A 543 34.97 19.32 -5.80
CA ARG A 543 35.13 17.86 -5.91
C ARG A 543 34.19 17.12 -4.97
N ASP A 544 34.04 15.81 -5.13
CA ASP A 544 33.33 14.98 -4.14
C ASP A 544 34.21 14.75 -2.87
N PRO A 545 33.62 14.52 -1.68
CA PRO A 545 34.38 14.21 -0.48
C PRO A 545 35.06 12.84 -0.58
N THR A 546 36.25 12.68 0.02
CA THR A 546 36.88 11.37 0.17
C THR A 546 36.14 10.53 1.22
N LYS A 547 36.51 9.24 1.35
CA LYS A 547 35.93 8.35 2.36
C LYS A 547 36.25 8.80 3.78
N GLU A 548 37.41 9.43 3.97
CA GLU A 548 37.90 9.93 5.26
C GLU A 548 37.25 11.27 5.63
N GLU A 549 36.84 12.05 4.63
CA GLU A 549 36.15 13.33 4.79
C GLU A 549 34.64 13.17 5.02
N PHE A 550 34.06 12.04 4.60
CA PHE A 550 32.64 11.76 4.77
C PHE A 550 32.35 10.91 6.00
N LYS A 551 31.43 11.38 6.84
CA LYS A 551 30.76 10.56 7.86
C LYS A 551 29.29 10.94 8.01
N TYR A 552 28.46 9.98 8.40
CA TYR A 552 27.12 10.29 8.92
C TYR A 552 27.23 10.93 10.31
N GLY A 553 26.22 11.71 10.68
CA GLY A 553 26.17 12.43 11.96
C GLY A 553 26.66 13.88 11.86
N TRP A 554 27.10 14.43 13.00
CA TRP A 554 27.58 15.81 13.14
C TRP A 554 28.88 16.05 12.38
N GLN A 555 28.88 17.09 11.55
CA GLN A 555 30.06 17.57 10.82
C GLN A 555 30.88 18.56 11.64
N ALA A 556 32.09 18.88 11.20
CA ALA A 556 32.95 19.86 11.88
C ALA A 556 32.35 21.27 11.83
N GLU A 557 32.64 22.13 12.80
CA GLU A 557 32.14 23.52 12.85
C GLU A 557 32.60 24.37 11.65
N THR A 558 33.73 24.03 11.05
CA THR A 558 34.21 24.62 9.79
C THR A 558 33.19 24.42 8.67
N GLU A 559 32.34 23.40 8.77
CA GLU A 559 31.31 23.06 7.79
C GLU A 559 29.93 23.66 8.08
N ASN A 560 29.75 24.45 9.14
CA ASN A 560 28.47 25.09 9.45
C ASN A 560 27.88 25.84 8.23
N LEU A 561 26.55 25.83 8.13
CA LEU A 561 25.81 26.32 6.97
C LEU A 561 25.23 27.71 7.23
N GLY A 562 25.21 28.58 6.23
CA GLY A 562 24.67 29.93 6.31
C GLY A 562 25.60 30.93 7.01
N LYS A 563 26.92 30.75 6.92
CA LYS A 563 27.93 31.69 7.46
C LYS A 563 27.86 33.05 6.75
N SER A 564 28.30 34.11 7.42
CA SER A 564 28.46 35.44 6.81
C SER A 564 29.32 35.36 5.55
N LYS A 565 28.90 36.04 4.46
CA LYS A 565 29.54 35.93 3.13
C LYS A 565 30.88 36.66 3.05
N ASP A 566 31.08 37.68 3.86
CA ASP A 566 32.21 38.62 3.82
C ASP A 566 33.01 38.65 5.13
N GLY A 567 32.69 37.73 6.06
CA GLY A 567 33.32 37.68 7.38
C GLY A 567 32.85 38.76 8.35
N THR A 568 31.83 39.55 7.98
CA THR A 568 31.20 40.49 8.91
C THR A 568 30.51 39.74 10.04
N GLU A 569 30.63 40.25 11.26
CA GLU A 569 29.92 39.70 12.41
C GLU A 569 28.42 39.90 12.23
N GLU A 570 27.72 38.80 12.01
CA GLU A 570 26.28 38.75 12.15
C GLU A 570 25.90 38.22 13.53
N TYR A 571 24.72 38.58 14.02
CA TYR A 571 24.21 38.09 15.30
C TYR A 571 22.96 37.22 15.10
N ASP A 572 22.81 36.20 15.94
CA ASP A 572 21.58 35.39 16.00
C ASP A 572 20.46 36.13 16.77
N ALA A 573 19.29 35.50 16.88
CA ALA A 573 18.14 36.08 17.58
C ALA A 573 18.39 36.34 19.08
N GLN A 574 19.46 35.77 19.65
CA GLN A 574 19.88 35.95 21.04
C GLN A 574 21.05 36.95 21.16
N GLY A 575 21.44 37.61 20.07
CA GLY A 575 22.53 38.58 20.06
C GLY A 575 23.94 37.98 20.11
N ARG A 576 24.08 36.67 19.88
CA ARG A 576 25.38 35.97 19.82
C ARG A 576 25.93 36.02 18.41
N VAL A 577 27.26 36.05 18.26
CA VAL A 577 27.90 35.99 16.94
C VAL A 577 27.48 34.70 16.22
N TRP A 578 26.93 34.86 15.02
CA TRP A 578 26.41 33.81 14.18
C TRP A 578 27.54 33.15 13.37
N SER A 579 27.89 31.92 13.73
CA SER A 579 28.92 31.12 13.07
C SER A 579 28.36 30.11 12.04
N GLY A 580 27.08 30.24 11.69
CA GLY A 580 26.35 29.29 10.86
C GLY A 580 25.67 28.18 11.67
N ALA A 581 24.69 27.52 11.06
CA ALA A 581 23.97 26.39 11.63
C ALA A 581 24.86 25.13 11.67
N ALA A 582 24.81 24.38 12.78
CA ALA A 582 25.51 23.10 12.89
C ALA A 582 24.97 22.09 11.85
N VAL A 583 25.85 21.38 11.16
CA VAL A 583 25.44 20.44 10.11
C VAL A 583 25.42 19.00 10.62
N PHE A 584 24.28 18.34 10.43
CA PHE A 584 24.10 16.91 10.62
C PHE A 584 23.81 16.24 9.27
N VAL A 585 24.47 15.12 8.96
CA VAL A 585 24.19 14.33 7.75
C VAL A 585 23.54 13.01 8.14
N ALA A 586 22.27 12.86 7.78
CA ALA A 586 21.49 11.67 8.00
C ALA A 586 21.48 10.75 6.77
N THR A 587 20.89 9.57 6.95
CA THR A 587 20.61 8.63 5.86
C THR A 587 19.46 9.13 4.98
N SER A 588 19.40 8.65 3.74
CA SER A 588 18.21 8.86 2.91
C SER A 588 17.01 8.15 3.54
N THR A 589 15.90 8.86 3.61
CA THR A 589 14.63 8.31 4.13
C THR A 589 13.76 7.70 3.04
N SER A 590 14.14 7.81 1.76
CA SER A 590 13.41 7.18 0.66
C SER A 590 13.45 5.65 0.77
N GLY A 591 12.30 4.99 0.60
CA GLY A 591 12.21 3.53 0.51
C GLY A 591 12.95 2.95 -0.70
N LEU A 592 13.27 3.76 -1.71
CA LEU A 592 14.10 3.36 -2.85
C LEU A 592 15.61 3.29 -2.50
N ALA A 593 16.01 3.78 -1.33
CA ALA A 593 17.39 3.73 -0.86
C ALA A 593 17.61 2.52 0.05
N ALA A 594 18.05 1.41 -0.56
CA ALA A 594 18.27 0.10 0.09
C ALA A 594 19.68 -0.10 0.69
N SER A 595 20.52 0.94 0.74
CA SER A 595 21.93 0.77 1.11
C SER A 595 22.19 0.55 2.61
N LEU A 596 21.19 0.81 3.47
CA LEU A 596 21.27 0.68 4.93
C LEU A 596 19.96 0.09 5.44
N SER A 597 20.04 -0.83 6.39
CA SER A 597 18.91 -1.40 7.11
C SER A 597 18.17 -0.32 7.93
N MET A 598 16.92 -0.60 8.32
CA MET A 598 16.17 0.33 9.17
C MET A 598 16.81 0.56 10.53
N GLN A 599 17.42 -0.48 11.13
CA GLN A 599 18.14 -0.36 12.40
C GLN A 599 19.36 0.55 12.29
N GLU A 600 20.13 0.45 11.20
CA GLU A 600 21.26 1.36 10.94
C GLU A 600 20.81 2.80 10.69
N LYS A 601 19.67 2.98 10.00
CA LYS A 601 19.05 4.31 9.84
C LYS A 601 18.66 4.88 11.20
N GLU A 602 17.96 4.12 12.04
CA GLU A 602 17.55 4.54 13.38
C GLU A 602 18.76 4.90 14.25
N ALA A 603 19.82 4.09 14.26
CA ALA A 603 21.04 4.36 15.02
C ALA A 603 21.69 5.71 14.68
N ILE A 604 21.72 6.08 13.39
CA ILE A 604 22.23 7.40 12.95
C ILE A 604 21.29 8.51 13.42
N TRP A 605 19.97 8.36 13.22
CA TRP A 605 18.98 9.37 13.58
C TRP A 605 18.90 9.61 15.09
N ASN A 606 19.12 8.59 15.93
CA ASN A 606 19.12 8.71 17.39
C ASN A 606 20.13 9.76 17.91
N ALA A 607 21.27 9.94 17.24
CA ALA A 607 22.24 10.96 17.62
C ALA A 607 21.71 12.39 17.42
N LEU A 608 20.89 12.61 16.39
CA LEU A 608 20.21 13.89 16.18
C LEU A 608 19.07 14.06 17.19
N GLY A 609 18.25 13.02 17.39
CA GLY A 609 17.11 13.10 18.28
C GLY A 609 17.48 13.33 19.75
N GLY A 610 18.51 12.64 20.26
CA GLY A 610 19.03 12.92 21.61
C GLY A 610 19.55 14.35 21.77
N TRP A 611 20.19 14.91 20.73
CA TRP A 611 20.60 16.32 20.74
C TRP A 611 19.40 17.27 20.72
N VAL A 612 18.39 17.00 19.89
CA VAL A 612 17.16 17.81 19.83
C VAL A 612 16.44 17.83 21.18
N GLN A 613 16.30 16.67 21.83
CA GLN A 613 15.64 16.55 23.14
C GLN A 613 16.34 17.42 24.16
N LYS A 614 17.67 17.30 24.26
CA LYS A 614 18.49 18.14 25.13
C LYS A 614 18.33 19.64 24.82
N ARG A 615 18.31 20.02 23.53
CA ARG A 615 18.12 21.44 23.14
C ARG A 615 16.74 21.98 23.51
N ARG A 616 15.69 21.16 23.46
CA ARG A 616 14.36 21.56 23.93
C ARG A 616 14.32 21.72 25.44
N GLU A 617 14.96 20.81 26.18
CA GLU A 617 15.11 20.94 27.64
C GLU A 617 15.83 22.24 27.98
N ASP A 618 16.98 22.51 27.37
CA ASP A 618 17.74 23.74 27.56
C ASP A 618 16.88 25.00 27.26
N ARG A 619 16.08 24.98 26.19
CA ARG A 619 15.17 26.08 25.83
C ARG A 619 13.98 26.23 26.80
N SER A 620 13.57 25.16 27.48
CA SER A 620 12.50 25.20 28.48
C SER A 620 12.98 25.72 29.84
N LEU A 621 14.29 25.67 30.08
CA LEU A 621 14.97 26.15 31.29
C LEU A 621 15.48 27.60 31.18
N SER A 622 15.59 28.13 29.95
CA SER A 622 15.98 29.50 29.61
C SER A 622 14.79 30.41 29.41
#